data_AF-A0AAU8TPZ7-F1
#
_entry.id   AF-A0AAU8TPZ7-F1
#
_cell.length_a   1.000
_cell.length_b   1.000
_cell.length_c   1.000
_cell.angle_alpha   90.00
_cell.angle_beta   90.00
_cell.angle_gamma   90.00
#
_symmetry.space_group_name_H-M   'P 1'
#
loop_
_entity.id
_entity.type
_entity.pdbx_description
1 polymer ?
#
loop_
_entity_poly.entity_id
_entity_poly.type
_entity_poly.pdbx_seq_one_letter_code
_entity_poly.pdbx_strand_id
1 'polypeptide(L)'
;MSIKNWTVTTERVKNKDFGLSEYVSYLVSEKHKNHKNTTIYALFNSDANTFLNSTIQETILFDSKNKKGGRKVESFAQSFNFILPPPHQPTAEQWTKISKDLVNTIHKELEIKEDVNRFGRACFLNIHEQANPHLNLLVPRIFAGERLADLDRKNILAKLKLQFNQSVLKHCNIDHTHHKPLRVNVGRRKTAQRYEYDKAKEEAQNASKLVLEAQNSTAVSVLVQKEAQTKLKELEIKEIELDNKKSQIMLEKEKLNFIVKAFNDFKSSLIKWVNSIRNDSMLDILINRQDVEEKANRITESDKSDESDILLVDNMIDAEVTELEKNGLEVTRPTYRRRNKLNGST
;
A
#
# COMPACT_ATOMS: atom_id res chain seq x y z
N MET A 1 25.19 11.28 0.45
CA MET A 1 25.84 11.62 1.75
C MET A 1 26.03 13.13 1.80
N SER A 2 25.66 13.81 2.88
CA SER A 2 26.01 15.22 3.10
C SER A 2 27.41 15.27 3.71
N ILE A 3 28.38 15.81 2.99
CA ILE A 3 29.73 16.03 3.52
C ILE A 3 29.73 17.41 4.21
N LYS A 4 30.45 17.52 5.33
CA LYS A 4 30.49 18.75 6.12
C LYS A 4 31.47 19.80 5.58
N ASN A 5 32.52 19.35 4.92
CA ASN A 5 33.62 20.21 4.52
C ASN A 5 34.37 19.58 3.33
N TRP A 6 35.23 20.37 2.72
CA TRP A 6 36.17 19.96 1.70
C TRP A 6 37.04 18.84 2.24
N THR A 7 37.09 17.73 1.50
CA THR A 7 37.72 16.51 2.00
C THR A 7 38.72 16.02 0.98
N VAL A 8 39.93 15.75 1.44
CA VAL A 8 40.93 14.99 0.68
C VAL A 8 41.20 13.69 1.43
N THR A 9 40.91 12.57 0.79
CA THR A 9 41.24 11.23 1.30
C THR A 9 42.32 10.59 0.45
N THR A 10 43.02 9.63 1.04
CA THR A 10 44.04 8.86 0.33
C THR A 10 44.01 7.40 0.76
N GLU A 11 44.22 6.50 -0.18
CA GLU A 11 44.27 5.07 0.08
C GLU A 11 45.29 4.39 -0.86
N ARG A 12 46.07 3.46 -0.29
CA ARG A 12 46.91 2.55 -1.08
C ARG A 12 46.01 1.55 -1.79
N VAL A 13 46.16 1.42 -3.11
CA VAL A 13 45.41 0.42 -3.88
C VAL A 13 45.96 -0.97 -3.54
N LYS A 14 45.16 -1.77 -2.83
CA LYS A 14 45.54 -3.09 -2.33
C LYS A 14 45.50 -4.14 -3.44
N ASN A 15 46.03 -5.33 -3.16
CA ASN A 15 45.96 -6.49 -4.06
C ASN A 15 46.64 -6.28 -5.43
N LYS A 16 47.75 -5.54 -5.45
CA LYS A 16 48.66 -5.41 -6.62
C LYS A 16 47.92 -5.05 -7.92
N ASP A 17 48.18 -5.76 -9.00
CA ASP A 17 47.60 -5.61 -10.34
C ASP A 17 46.11 -5.91 -10.36
N PHE A 18 45.66 -6.97 -9.67
CA PHE A 18 44.24 -7.33 -9.62
C PHE A 18 43.41 -6.22 -8.97
N GLY A 19 43.80 -5.76 -7.78
CA GLY A 19 43.08 -4.71 -7.08
C GLY A 19 43.20 -3.34 -7.77
N LEU A 20 44.30 -3.07 -8.48
CA LEU A 20 44.39 -1.90 -9.35
C LEU A 20 43.37 -1.95 -10.48
N SER A 21 43.25 -3.10 -11.14
CA SER A 21 42.32 -3.31 -12.25
C SER A 21 40.86 -3.18 -11.78
N GLU A 22 40.51 -3.79 -10.64
CA GLU A 22 39.18 -3.64 -10.05
C GLU A 22 38.89 -2.18 -9.67
N TYR A 23 39.84 -1.50 -9.04
CA TYR A 23 39.63 -0.13 -8.57
C TYR A 23 39.49 0.86 -9.73
N VAL A 24 40.32 0.76 -10.77
CA VAL A 24 40.21 1.60 -11.98
C VAL A 24 38.90 1.29 -12.71
N SER A 25 38.52 0.02 -12.86
CA SER A 25 37.24 -0.38 -13.47
C SER A 25 36.05 0.20 -12.70
N TYR A 26 36.10 0.19 -11.37
CA TYR A 26 35.12 0.87 -10.53
C TYR A 26 35.06 2.35 -10.89
N LEU A 27 36.19 3.07 -10.89
CA LEU A 27 36.23 4.51 -11.13
C LEU A 27 35.63 4.95 -12.47
N VAL A 28 35.68 4.12 -13.51
CA VAL A 28 35.10 4.43 -14.84
C VAL A 28 33.70 3.85 -15.06
N SER A 29 33.18 3.06 -14.12
CA SER A 29 31.91 2.37 -14.30
C SER A 29 30.71 3.28 -14.04
N GLU A 30 29.99 3.68 -15.09
CA GLU A 30 28.74 4.44 -14.99
C GLU A 30 27.59 3.62 -14.39
N LYS A 31 27.65 2.28 -14.51
CA LYS A 31 26.59 1.36 -14.07
C LYS A 31 26.71 0.93 -12.62
N HIS A 32 27.78 1.31 -11.92
CA HIS A 32 27.98 0.87 -10.55
C HIS A 32 26.94 1.48 -9.61
N LYS A 33 26.45 0.71 -8.63
CA LYS A 33 25.40 1.13 -7.68
C LYS A 33 25.71 2.42 -6.91
N ASN A 34 27.00 2.75 -6.74
CA ASN A 34 27.45 3.97 -6.06
C ASN A 34 27.57 5.18 -6.99
N HIS A 35 27.49 4.99 -8.31
CA HIS A 35 27.57 6.04 -9.34
C HIS A 35 26.20 6.35 -9.94
N LYS A 36 25.13 6.04 -9.19
CA LYS A 36 23.77 6.44 -9.57
C LYS A 36 23.69 7.96 -9.67
N ASN A 37 23.28 8.46 -10.83
CA ASN A 37 23.20 9.90 -11.12
C ASN A 37 24.57 10.60 -11.04
N THR A 38 25.62 9.92 -11.48
CA THR A 38 26.97 10.49 -11.58
C THR A 38 27.38 10.56 -13.04
N THR A 39 27.79 11.73 -13.50
CA THR A 39 28.48 11.87 -14.79
C THR A 39 29.97 11.67 -14.57
N ILE A 40 30.57 10.73 -15.29
CA ILE A 40 31.99 10.39 -15.15
C ILE A 40 32.72 10.80 -16.41
N TYR A 41 33.80 11.57 -16.28
CA TYR A 41 34.66 11.91 -17.41
C TYR A 41 36.12 11.97 -17.01
N ALA A 42 36.99 11.52 -17.90
CA ALA A 42 38.44 11.58 -17.69
C ALA A 42 38.96 12.99 -17.95
N LEU A 43 39.98 13.40 -17.19
CA LEU A 43 40.76 14.60 -17.47
C LEU A 43 42.03 14.24 -18.25
N PHE A 44 42.51 15.21 -19.05
CA PHE A 44 43.74 15.09 -19.85
C PHE A 44 43.77 13.90 -20.80
N ASN A 45 42.60 13.41 -21.23
CA ASN A 45 42.45 12.17 -22.00
C ASN A 45 43.14 10.98 -21.34
N SER A 46 43.13 10.92 -20.00
CA SER A 46 43.70 9.80 -19.27
C SER A 46 42.87 8.54 -19.52
N ASP A 47 43.45 7.62 -20.29
CA ASP A 47 42.85 6.34 -20.61
C ASP A 47 43.16 5.32 -19.51
N ALA A 48 42.11 4.66 -19.01
CA ALA A 48 42.19 3.70 -17.93
C ALA A 48 43.08 2.49 -18.27
N ASN A 49 42.99 1.97 -19.50
CA ASN A 49 43.77 0.82 -19.93
C ASN A 49 45.24 1.16 -20.08
N THR A 50 45.54 2.34 -20.63
CA THR A 50 46.89 2.88 -20.77
C THR A 50 47.55 3.06 -19.40
N PHE A 51 46.84 3.66 -18.44
CA PHE A 51 47.31 3.77 -17.06
C PHE A 51 47.55 2.40 -16.40
N LEU A 52 46.60 1.47 -16.52
CA LEU A 52 46.74 0.12 -15.97
C LEU A 52 47.96 -0.60 -16.54
N ASN A 53 48.06 -0.68 -17.86
CA ASN A 53 49.12 -1.39 -18.55
C ASN A 53 50.49 -0.81 -18.22
N SER A 54 50.64 0.52 -18.31
CA SER A 54 51.91 1.19 -18.00
C SER A 54 52.31 1.00 -16.53
N THR A 55 51.39 1.20 -15.59
CA THR A 55 51.66 1.05 -14.15
C THR A 55 52.05 -0.39 -13.78
N ILE A 56 51.32 -1.39 -14.32
CA ILE A 56 51.58 -2.81 -14.06
C ILE A 56 52.94 -3.21 -14.65
N GLN A 57 53.18 -2.88 -15.92
CA GLN A 57 54.44 -3.21 -16.60
C GLN A 57 55.64 -2.59 -15.89
N GLU A 58 55.56 -1.31 -15.55
CA GLU A 58 56.65 -0.60 -14.90
C GLU A 58 56.93 -1.16 -13.49
N THR A 59 55.88 -1.53 -12.75
CA THR A 59 56.03 -2.15 -11.42
C THR A 59 56.66 -3.54 -11.52
N ILE A 60 56.24 -4.37 -12.47
CA ILE A 60 56.83 -5.70 -12.70
C ILE A 60 58.29 -5.57 -13.12
N LEU A 61 58.60 -4.63 -14.02
CA LEU A 61 59.97 -4.37 -14.46
C LEU A 61 60.86 -3.92 -13.28
N PHE A 62 60.38 -2.99 -12.47
CA PHE A 62 61.07 -2.57 -11.24
C PHE A 62 61.34 -3.76 -10.30
N ASP A 63 60.31 -4.56 -10.02
CA ASP A 63 60.44 -5.71 -9.13
C ASP A 63 61.33 -6.82 -9.71
N SER A 64 61.37 -7.00 -11.03
CA SER A 64 62.26 -7.97 -11.69
C SER A 64 63.75 -7.60 -11.56
N LYS A 65 64.05 -6.29 -11.58
CA LYS A 65 65.39 -5.73 -11.37
C LYS A 65 65.82 -5.80 -9.91
N ASN A 66 64.87 -5.83 -8.99
CA ASN A 66 65.10 -5.91 -7.55
C ASN A 66 65.46 -7.34 -7.12
N LYS A 67 66.75 -7.72 -7.31
CA LYS A 67 67.31 -9.05 -6.98
C LYS A 67 67.83 -9.10 -5.53
N LYS A 68 67.60 -10.26 -4.88
CA LYS A 68 68.03 -10.65 -3.50
C LYS A 68 67.76 -9.62 -2.39
N GLY A 69 66.60 -9.73 -1.73
CA GLY A 69 66.35 -9.12 -0.41
C GLY A 69 65.50 -7.83 -0.40
N GLY A 70 65.28 -7.19 -1.55
CA GLY A 70 64.41 -6.02 -1.63
C GLY A 70 62.93 -6.34 -1.48
N ARG A 71 62.21 -5.59 -0.64
CA ARG A 71 60.75 -5.70 -0.49
C ARG A 71 60.05 -5.35 -1.80
N LYS A 72 59.28 -6.30 -2.34
CA LYS A 72 58.46 -6.14 -3.55
C LYS A 72 57.37 -5.08 -3.36
N VAL A 73 56.84 -4.59 -4.47
CA VAL A 73 55.76 -3.58 -4.45
C VAL A 73 54.43 -4.26 -4.17
N GLU A 74 53.78 -3.88 -3.07
CA GLU A 74 52.50 -4.47 -2.62
C GLU A 74 51.27 -3.63 -3.02
N SER A 75 51.50 -2.38 -3.48
CA SER A 75 50.48 -1.43 -3.92
C SER A 75 51.00 -0.76 -5.17
N PHE A 76 50.28 -0.90 -6.29
CA PHE A 76 50.78 -0.44 -7.59
C PHE A 76 50.49 1.05 -7.83
N ALA A 77 49.44 1.59 -7.18
CA ALA A 77 49.13 3.01 -7.20
C ALA A 77 48.70 3.51 -5.81
N GLN A 78 48.77 4.83 -5.63
CA GLN A 78 48.15 5.56 -4.54
C GLN A 78 46.94 6.32 -5.08
N SER A 79 45.79 6.16 -4.42
CA SER A 79 44.58 6.89 -4.71
C SER A 79 44.48 8.14 -3.85
N PHE A 80 44.08 9.25 -4.47
CA PHE A 80 43.66 10.47 -3.81
C PHE A 80 42.27 10.86 -4.32
N ASN A 81 41.38 11.21 -3.41
CA ASN A 81 40.04 11.69 -3.76
C ASN A 81 39.83 13.08 -3.14
N PHE A 82 39.53 14.06 -4.01
CA PHE A 82 39.35 15.47 -3.66
C PHE A 82 37.89 15.85 -3.84
N ILE A 83 37.19 16.04 -2.73
CA ILE A 83 35.74 16.13 -2.70
C ILE A 83 35.30 17.52 -2.24
N LEU A 84 34.40 18.13 -2.99
CA LEU A 84 33.73 19.38 -2.62
C LEU A 84 32.35 19.09 -2.00
N PRO A 85 31.96 19.85 -0.96
CA PRO A 85 30.60 19.79 -0.45
C PRO A 85 29.63 20.53 -1.39
N PRO A 86 28.31 20.21 -1.36
CA PRO A 86 27.31 20.96 -2.07
C PRO A 86 27.24 22.41 -1.54
N PRO A 87 26.85 23.40 -2.36
CA PRO A 87 26.36 23.29 -3.74
C PRO A 87 27.45 23.47 -4.81
N HIS A 88 28.73 23.35 -4.44
CA HIS A 88 29.84 23.71 -5.33
C HIS A 88 29.98 22.72 -6.49
N GLN A 89 30.04 23.23 -7.72
CA GLN A 89 30.19 22.45 -8.96
C GLN A 89 31.18 23.16 -9.91
N PRO A 90 32.50 22.89 -9.80
CA PRO A 90 33.46 23.44 -10.74
C PRO A 90 33.23 22.93 -12.16
N THR A 91 33.49 23.77 -13.16
CA THR A 91 33.45 23.38 -14.57
C THR A 91 34.60 22.44 -14.93
N ALA A 92 34.49 21.73 -16.05
CA ALA A 92 35.58 20.88 -16.56
C ALA A 92 36.92 21.63 -16.73
N GLU A 93 36.88 22.90 -17.16
CA GLU A 93 38.07 23.74 -17.28
C GLU A 93 38.68 24.06 -15.90
N GLN A 94 37.84 24.37 -14.91
CA GLN A 94 38.29 24.60 -13.53
C GLN A 94 38.91 23.34 -12.93
N TRP A 95 38.26 22.19 -13.11
CA TRP A 95 38.81 20.89 -12.70
C TRP A 95 40.14 20.59 -13.37
N THR A 96 40.30 20.94 -14.65
CA THR A 96 41.58 20.83 -15.36
C THR A 96 42.65 21.68 -14.69
N LYS A 97 42.37 22.94 -14.36
CA LYS A 97 43.33 23.85 -13.69
C LYS A 97 43.68 23.37 -12.27
N ILE A 98 42.67 22.97 -11.49
CA ILE A 98 42.87 22.39 -10.14
C ILE A 98 43.76 21.15 -10.23
N SER A 99 43.47 20.24 -11.17
CA SER A 99 44.23 19.00 -11.32
C SER A 99 45.69 19.25 -11.70
N LYS A 100 45.96 20.23 -12.58
CA LYS A 100 47.34 20.65 -12.91
C LYS A 100 48.11 21.10 -11.67
N ASP A 101 47.50 21.95 -10.84
CA ASP A 101 48.13 22.42 -9.62
C ASP A 101 48.46 21.25 -8.66
N LEU A 102 47.53 20.30 -8.50
CA LEU A 102 47.72 19.13 -7.63
C LEU A 102 48.84 18.20 -8.14
N VAL A 103 48.88 17.91 -9.44
CA VAL A 103 49.95 17.12 -10.06
C VAL A 103 51.31 17.80 -9.90
N ASN A 104 51.36 19.12 -10.10
CA ASN A 104 52.57 19.91 -9.88
C ASN A 104 53.04 19.86 -8.43
N THR A 105 52.12 19.92 -7.46
CA THR A 105 52.46 19.78 -6.04
C THR A 105 53.06 18.41 -5.73
N ILE A 106 52.48 17.32 -6.24
CA ILE A 106 53.03 15.97 -6.01
C ILE A 106 54.41 15.85 -6.65
N HIS A 107 54.55 16.30 -7.89
CA HIS A 107 55.81 16.28 -8.63
C HIS A 107 56.92 16.99 -7.85
N LYS A 108 56.64 18.19 -7.35
CA LYS A 108 57.59 19.00 -6.56
C LYS A 108 57.90 18.36 -5.20
N GLU A 109 56.90 17.93 -4.45
CA GLU A 109 57.09 17.40 -3.09
C GLU A 109 57.73 16.00 -3.08
N LEU A 110 57.69 15.28 -4.20
CA LEU A 110 58.41 14.02 -4.40
C LEU A 110 59.73 14.18 -5.15
N GLU A 111 60.10 15.42 -5.49
CA GLU A 111 61.36 15.75 -6.18
C GLU A 111 61.60 14.92 -7.45
N ILE A 112 60.54 14.70 -8.22
CA ILE A 112 60.58 13.89 -9.44
C ILE A 112 61.43 14.62 -10.49
N LYS A 113 62.45 13.94 -11.04
CA LYS A 113 63.44 14.55 -11.95
C LYS A 113 62.87 14.79 -13.35
N GLU A 114 61.98 13.91 -13.78
CA GLU A 114 61.33 13.93 -15.08
C GLU A 114 60.38 15.11 -15.22
N ASP A 115 60.12 15.53 -16.46
CA ASP A 115 59.17 16.61 -16.73
C ASP A 115 57.78 16.34 -16.14
N VAL A 116 57.17 17.40 -15.60
CA VAL A 116 55.87 17.32 -14.93
C VAL A 116 54.74 16.87 -15.87
N ASN A 117 54.81 17.16 -17.16
CA ASN A 117 53.80 16.66 -18.11
C ASN A 117 53.97 15.16 -18.35
N ARG A 118 55.22 14.65 -18.36
CA ARG A 118 55.46 13.21 -18.43
C ARG A 118 54.90 12.51 -17.19
N PHE A 119 55.13 13.08 -16.00
CA PHE A 119 54.56 12.56 -14.76
C PHE A 119 53.02 12.62 -14.75
N GLY A 120 52.44 13.74 -15.15
CA GLY A 120 50.99 13.91 -15.24
C GLY A 120 50.33 12.90 -16.18
N ARG A 121 50.94 12.60 -17.33
CA ARG A 121 50.47 11.56 -18.27
C ARG A 121 50.54 10.14 -17.71
N ALA A 122 51.42 9.89 -16.73
CA ALA A 122 51.50 8.59 -16.05
C ALA A 122 50.46 8.46 -14.91
N CYS A 123 49.78 9.53 -14.55
CA CYS A 123 48.68 9.49 -13.58
C CYS A 123 47.34 9.26 -14.29
N PHE A 124 46.37 8.72 -13.56
CA PHE A 124 44.98 8.62 -14.03
C PHE A 124 44.09 9.58 -13.25
N LEU A 125 43.27 10.35 -13.96
CA LEU A 125 42.44 11.40 -13.39
C LEU A 125 41.03 11.35 -13.97
N ASN A 126 40.02 11.24 -13.12
CA ASN A 126 38.64 11.43 -13.55
C ASN A 126 37.82 12.25 -12.56
N ILE A 127 36.79 12.88 -13.12
CA ILE A 127 35.78 13.61 -12.35
C ILE A 127 34.54 12.74 -12.25
N HIS A 128 34.00 12.68 -11.04
CA HIS A 128 32.68 12.19 -10.75
C HIS A 128 31.81 13.39 -10.40
N GLU A 129 31.04 13.85 -11.38
CA GLU A 129 30.12 14.95 -11.24
C GLU A 129 28.78 14.44 -10.71
N GLN A 130 28.52 14.74 -9.44
CA GLN A 130 27.35 14.33 -8.67
C GLN A 130 27.10 15.39 -7.58
N ALA A 131 26.17 15.14 -6.67
CA ALA A 131 25.85 16.10 -5.60
C ALA A 131 27.07 16.62 -4.81
N ASN A 132 28.06 15.75 -4.56
CA ASN A 132 29.39 16.13 -4.06
C ASN A 132 30.39 15.82 -5.19
N PRO A 133 30.72 16.78 -6.06
CA PRO A 133 31.63 16.51 -7.14
C PRO A 133 33.03 16.26 -6.60
N HIS A 134 33.74 15.37 -7.26
CA HIS A 134 35.08 15.03 -6.81
C HIS A 134 35.99 14.59 -7.94
N LEU A 135 37.28 14.84 -7.72
CA LEU A 135 38.39 14.39 -8.54
C LEU A 135 38.99 13.14 -7.91
N ASN A 136 39.06 12.05 -8.67
CA ASN A 136 39.90 10.91 -8.34
C ASN A 136 41.22 11.06 -9.09
N LEU A 137 42.33 10.96 -8.35
CA LEU A 137 43.69 10.99 -8.87
C LEU A 137 44.40 9.72 -8.42
N LEU A 138 44.80 8.89 -9.38
CA LEU A 138 45.67 7.75 -9.16
C LEU A 138 47.08 8.10 -9.60
N VAL A 139 48.04 7.92 -8.69
CA VAL A 139 49.46 8.12 -8.95
C VAL A 139 50.16 6.76 -8.89
N PRO A 140 50.93 6.35 -9.91
CA PRO A 140 51.65 5.09 -9.87
C PRO A 140 52.72 5.12 -8.78
N ARG A 141 52.94 4.00 -8.08
CA ARG A 141 53.92 3.91 -6.99
C ARG A 141 55.35 3.76 -7.49
N ILE A 142 55.50 3.30 -8.73
CA ILE A 142 56.75 3.29 -9.48
C ILE A 142 56.58 4.23 -10.66
N PHE A 143 57.54 5.12 -10.88
CA PHE A 143 57.55 6.02 -12.02
C PHE A 143 59.00 6.29 -12.45
N ALA A 144 59.24 6.27 -13.76
CA ALA A 144 60.57 6.34 -14.36
C ALA A 144 61.57 5.32 -13.79
N GLY A 145 61.09 4.13 -13.41
CA GLY A 145 61.91 3.10 -12.78
C GLY A 145 62.35 3.39 -11.35
N GLU A 146 61.88 4.48 -10.74
CA GLU A 146 62.11 4.81 -9.34
C GLU A 146 60.86 4.55 -8.49
N ARG A 147 61.04 4.18 -7.22
CA ARG A 147 59.93 4.01 -6.27
C ARG A 147 59.61 5.34 -5.62
N LEU A 148 58.36 5.78 -5.74
CA LEU A 148 57.84 6.96 -5.04
C LEU A 148 57.54 6.62 -3.57
N ALA A 149 58.60 6.47 -2.77
CA ALA A 149 58.53 5.98 -1.39
C ALA A 149 57.71 6.89 -0.47
N ASP A 150 57.67 8.18 -0.78
CA ASP A 150 57.10 9.21 0.09
C ASP A 150 55.67 9.58 -0.29
N LEU A 151 55.14 9.00 -1.37
CA LEU A 151 53.83 9.29 -1.94
C LEU A 151 52.68 9.14 -0.93
N ASP A 152 52.79 8.22 0.03
CA ASP A 152 51.77 7.97 1.05
C ASP A 152 52.11 8.55 2.42
N ARG A 153 53.17 9.36 2.53
CA ARG A 153 53.49 10.07 3.77
C ARG A 153 52.42 11.12 4.05
N LYS A 154 52.16 11.35 5.34
CA LYS A 154 51.19 12.36 5.82
C LYS A 154 51.49 13.77 5.28
N ASN A 155 52.76 14.09 5.03
CA ASN A 155 53.15 15.38 4.46
C ASN A 155 52.53 15.61 3.07
N ILE A 156 52.61 14.63 2.16
CA ILE A 156 52.01 14.75 0.82
C ILE A 156 50.50 15.01 0.92
N LEU A 157 49.79 14.27 1.77
CA LEU A 157 48.37 14.51 2.00
C LEU A 157 48.09 15.91 2.56
N ALA A 158 48.91 16.41 3.49
CA ALA A 158 48.74 17.75 4.05
C ALA A 158 48.95 18.85 2.98
N LYS A 159 49.98 18.70 2.14
CA LYS A 159 50.28 19.60 1.02
C LYS A 159 49.18 19.59 -0.03
N LEU A 160 48.67 18.41 -0.37
CA LEU A 160 47.54 18.25 -1.29
C LEU A 160 46.26 18.88 -0.76
N LYS A 161 45.97 18.78 0.54
CA LYS A 161 44.84 19.48 1.15
C LYS A 161 44.96 20.99 1.03
N LEU A 162 46.14 21.53 1.35
CA LEU A 162 46.41 22.96 1.25
C LEU A 162 46.28 23.43 -0.21
N GLN A 163 46.91 22.73 -1.14
CA GLN A 163 46.86 23.06 -2.55
C GLN A 163 45.44 22.97 -3.10
N PHE A 164 44.68 21.94 -2.73
CA PHE A 164 43.30 21.79 -3.20
C PHE A 164 42.44 22.99 -2.78
N ASN A 165 42.53 23.41 -1.52
CA ASN A 165 41.81 24.59 -1.03
C ASN A 165 42.24 25.86 -1.79
N GLN A 166 43.54 26.05 -1.99
CA GLN A 166 44.09 27.20 -2.72
C GLN A 166 43.67 27.21 -4.20
N SER A 167 43.71 26.07 -4.88
CA SER A 167 43.38 25.96 -6.29
C SER A 167 41.90 26.19 -6.56
N VAL A 168 41.01 25.69 -5.71
CA VAL A 168 39.58 25.97 -5.88
C VAL A 168 39.28 27.43 -5.55
N LEU A 169 39.92 28.03 -4.54
CA LEU A 169 39.81 29.48 -4.32
C LEU A 169 40.27 30.25 -5.57
N LYS A 170 41.45 29.91 -6.11
CA LYS A 170 42.06 30.57 -7.25
C LYS A 170 41.23 30.44 -8.54
N HIS A 171 40.73 29.25 -8.85
CA HIS A 171 40.11 28.96 -10.15
C HIS A 171 38.58 28.99 -10.13
N CYS A 172 37.98 28.83 -8.94
CA CYS A 172 36.53 28.80 -8.77
C CYS A 172 36.01 30.00 -7.96
N ASN A 173 36.90 30.79 -7.34
CA ASN A 173 36.55 31.86 -6.40
C ASN A 173 35.67 31.36 -5.23
N ILE A 174 35.93 30.12 -4.77
CA ILE A 174 35.21 29.51 -3.65
C ILE A 174 36.15 29.40 -2.47
N ASP A 175 35.83 30.11 -1.39
CA ASP A 175 36.61 30.02 -0.16
C ASP A 175 35.99 29.01 0.82
N HIS A 176 36.79 28.00 1.16
CA HIS A 176 36.44 26.99 2.16
C HIS A 176 36.18 27.57 3.56
N THR A 177 36.77 28.73 3.93
CA THR A 177 36.57 29.33 5.26
C THR A 177 35.14 29.83 5.48
N HIS A 178 34.44 30.16 4.39
CA HIS A 178 33.06 30.64 4.41
C HIS A 178 32.03 29.52 4.23
N HIS A 179 32.45 28.27 4.06
CA HIS A 179 31.54 27.15 3.83
C HIS A 179 30.76 26.81 5.10
N LYS A 180 29.42 26.92 5.02
CA LYS A 180 28.50 26.51 6.07
C LYS A 180 27.94 25.12 5.75
N PRO A 181 28.23 24.09 6.56
CA PRO A 181 27.71 22.75 6.33
C PRO A 181 26.18 22.73 6.35
N LEU A 182 25.55 22.05 5.38
CA LEU A 182 24.08 21.86 5.34
C LEU A 182 23.54 21.12 6.57
N ARG A 183 24.36 20.28 7.20
CA ARG A 183 24.01 19.56 8.44
C ARG A 183 25.06 19.82 9.51
N VAL A 184 24.68 20.61 10.51
CA VAL A 184 25.41 20.75 11.77
C VAL A 184 24.97 19.67 12.76
N ASN A 185 25.80 19.32 13.77
CA ASN A 185 25.44 18.38 14.85
C ASN A 185 25.12 16.92 14.49
N VAL A 186 25.66 16.35 13.40
CA VAL A 186 25.45 14.90 13.05
C VAL A 186 26.12 13.88 14.00
N GLY A 187 26.44 14.28 15.24
CA GLY A 187 27.09 13.42 16.23
C GLY A 187 28.49 12.92 15.84
N ARG A 188 29.08 12.10 16.71
CA ARG A 188 30.31 11.35 16.40
C ARG A 188 29.98 10.24 15.41
N ARG A 189 30.87 9.98 14.44
CA ARG A 189 30.75 8.82 13.54
C ARG A 189 30.62 7.56 14.40
N LYS A 190 29.50 6.86 14.29
CA LYS A 190 29.27 5.59 14.99
C LYS A 190 30.30 4.56 14.52
N THR A 191 30.76 3.71 15.42
CA THR A 191 31.59 2.55 15.06
C THR A 191 30.75 1.59 14.19
N ALA A 192 31.41 0.76 13.38
CA ALA A 192 30.72 -0.23 12.55
C ALA A 192 29.78 -1.12 13.39
N GLN A 193 30.26 -1.60 14.53
CA GLN A 193 29.47 -2.37 15.50
C GLN A 193 28.24 -1.60 16.01
N ARG A 194 28.38 -0.31 16.33
CA ARG A 194 27.24 0.48 16.81
C ARG A 194 26.22 0.73 15.71
N TYR A 195 26.68 0.93 14.48
CA TYR A 195 25.80 1.04 13.32
C TYR A 195 25.02 -0.26 13.05
N GLU A 196 25.70 -1.41 13.10
CA GLU A 196 25.06 -2.71 12.95
C GLU A 196 24.05 -3.00 14.06
N TYR A 197 24.41 -2.71 15.32
CA TYR A 197 23.50 -2.81 16.45
C TYR A 197 22.24 -1.94 16.28
N ASP A 198 22.42 -0.67 15.89
CA ASP A 198 21.30 0.24 15.69
C ASP A 198 20.40 -0.24 14.52
N LYS A 199 20.98 -0.75 13.43
CA LYS A 199 20.27 -1.32 12.29
C LYS A 199 19.48 -2.58 12.68
N ALA A 200 20.11 -3.49 13.41
CA ALA A 200 19.45 -4.70 13.92
C ALA A 200 18.30 -4.36 14.89
N LYS A 201 18.49 -3.32 15.73
CA LYS A 201 17.45 -2.82 16.62
C LYS A 201 16.26 -2.24 15.84
N GLU A 202 16.52 -1.45 14.81
CA GLU A 202 15.48 -0.89 13.94
C GLU A 202 14.73 -1.99 13.18
N GLU A 203 15.44 -2.99 12.65
CA GLU A 203 14.84 -4.16 12.00
C GLU A 203 13.96 -4.96 12.98
N ALA A 204 14.42 -5.20 14.21
CA ALA A 204 13.63 -5.87 15.24
C ALA A 204 12.39 -5.06 15.64
N GLN A 205 12.49 -3.74 15.73
CA GLN A 205 11.34 -2.86 16.00
C GLN A 205 10.32 -2.89 14.85
N ASN A 206 10.79 -2.85 13.60
CA ASN A 206 9.93 -2.94 12.43
C ASN A 206 9.24 -4.31 12.33
N ALA A 207 9.98 -5.40 12.59
CA ALA A 207 9.42 -6.74 12.65
C ALA A 207 8.35 -6.85 13.75
N SER A 208 8.62 -6.30 14.95
CA SER A 208 7.64 -6.26 16.04
C SER A 208 6.40 -5.46 15.67
N LYS A 209 6.55 -4.35 14.95
CA LYS A 209 5.42 -3.53 14.48
C LYS A 209 4.56 -4.31 13.47
N LEU A 210 5.18 -5.00 12.52
CA LEU A 210 4.49 -5.85 11.54
C LEU A 210 3.72 -7.00 12.22
N VAL A 211 4.31 -7.64 13.24
CA VAL A 211 3.62 -8.68 14.03
C VAL A 211 2.41 -8.11 14.77
N LEU A 212 2.53 -6.91 15.36
CA LEU A 212 1.43 -6.25 16.04
C LEU A 212 0.30 -5.87 15.07
N GLU A 213 0.65 -5.37 13.88
CA GLU A 213 -0.31 -5.05 12.81
C GLU A 213 -1.03 -6.31 12.30
N ALA A 214 -0.33 -7.43 12.15
CA ALA A 214 -0.91 -8.71 11.77
C ALA A 214 -1.83 -9.31 12.86
N GLN A 215 -1.48 -9.15 14.14
CA GLN A 215 -2.34 -9.57 15.25
C GLN A 215 -3.62 -8.73 15.30
N ASN A 216 -3.50 -7.42 15.11
CA ASN A 216 -4.65 -6.51 15.08
C ASN A 216 -5.56 -6.78 13.87
N SER A 217 -5.01 -7.02 12.69
CA SER A 217 -5.81 -7.38 11.51
C SER A 217 -6.54 -8.72 11.70
N THR A 218 -5.90 -9.68 12.38
CA THR A 218 -6.53 -10.96 12.73
C THR A 218 -7.67 -10.75 13.73
N ALA A 219 -7.48 -9.98 14.80
CA ALA A 219 -8.53 -9.69 15.78
C ALA A 219 -9.74 -8.98 15.14
N VAL A 220 -9.49 -8.01 14.25
CA VAL A 220 -10.54 -7.34 13.47
C VAL A 220 -11.29 -8.34 12.58
N SER A 221 -10.59 -9.26 11.91
CA SER A 221 -11.23 -10.26 11.05
C SER A 221 -12.15 -11.22 11.84
N VAL A 222 -11.77 -11.60 13.06
CA VAL A 222 -12.57 -12.47 13.94
C VAL A 222 -13.84 -11.73 14.42
N LEU A 223 -13.74 -10.45 14.74
CA LEU A 223 -14.91 -9.64 15.12
C LEU A 223 -15.89 -9.49 13.96
N VAL A 224 -15.39 -9.21 12.75
CA VAL A 224 -16.22 -9.11 11.53
C VAL A 224 -16.93 -10.43 11.22
N GLN A 225 -16.25 -11.57 11.38
CA GLN A 225 -16.90 -12.88 11.21
C GLN A 225 -18.00 -13.14 12.24
N LYS A 226 -17.78 -12.74 13.50
CA LYS A 226 -18.77 -12.90 14.56
C LYS A 226 -20.01 -12.02 14.31
N GLU A 227 -19.81 -10.77 13.89
CA GLU A 227 -20.89 -9.86 13.49
C GLU A 227 -21.68 -10.36 12.28
N ALA A 228 -20.99 -10.95 11.29
CA ALA A 228 -21.64 -11.56 10.14
C ALA A 228 -22.49 -12.78 10.54
N GLN A 229 -21.99 -13.63 11.43
CA GLN A 229 -22.75 -14.76 11.97
C GLN A 229 -23.97 -14.33 12.77
N THR A 230 -23.89 -13.27 13.58
CA THR A 230 -25.06 -12.75 14.31
C THR A 230 -26.11 -12.19 13.36
N LYS A 231 -25.70 -11.43 12.32
CA LYS A 231 -26.63 -10.91 11.31
C LYS A 231 -27.31 -12.02 10.51
N LEU A 232 -26.59 -13.10 10.18
CA LEU A 232 -27.16 -14.27 9.52
C LEU A 232 -28.26 -14.93 10.38
N LYS A 233 -28.02 -15.13 11.67
CA LYS A 233 -29.03 -15.66 12.60
C LYS A 233 -30.24 -14.75 12.74
N GLU A 234 -30.04 -13.43 12.78
CA GLU A 234 -31.14 -12.47 12.83
C GLU A 234 -32.00 -12.50 11.56
N LEU A 235 -31.38 -12.70 10.39
CA LEU A 235 -32.10 -12.83 9.12
C LEU A 235 -32.91 -14.13 9.07
N GLU A 236 -32.36 -15.25 9.53
CA GLU A 236 -33.06 -16.53 9.61
C GLU A 236 -34.30 -16.45 10.51
N ILE A 237 -34.20 -15.78 11.66
CA ILE A 237 -35.35 -15.53 12.55
C ILE A 237 -36.42 -14.69 11.83
N LYS A 238 -36.01 -13.62 11.12
CA LYS A 238 -36.95 -12.75 10.39
C LYS A 238 -37.65 -13.49 9.25
N GLU A 239 -36.97 -14.42 8.58
CA GLU A 239 -37.56 -15.24 7.52
C GLU A 239 -38.65 -16.16 8.07
N ILE A 240 -38.39 -16.82 9.21
CA ILE A 240 -39.38 -17.64 9.92
C ILE A 240 -40.60 -16.79 10.34
N GLU A 241 -40.37 -15.59 10.88
CA GLU A 241 -41.47 -14.68 11.23
C GLU A 241 -42.30 -14.25 10.01
N LEU A 242 -41.64 -14.01 8.87
CA LEU A 242 -42.30 -13.63 7.63
C LEU A 242 -43.18 -14.78 7.10
N ASP A 243 -42.69 -16.01 7.13
CA ASP A 243 -43.44 -17.19 6.69
C ASP A 243 -44.65 -17.47 7.59
N ASN A 244 -44.51 -17.28 8.91
CA ASN A 244 -45.61 -17.36 9.84
C ASN A 244 -46.69 -16.31 9.55
N LYS A 245 -46.30 -15.05 9.33
CA LYS A 245 -47.23 -13.97 8.96
C LYS A 245 -47.92 -14.24 7.62
N LYS A 246 -47.17 -14.74 6.63
CA LYS A 246 -47.71 -15.10 5.32
C LYS A 246 -48.75 -16.22 5.43
N SER A 247 -48.50 -17.21 6.29
CA SER A 247 -49.44 -18.29 6.57
C SER A 247 -50.73 -17.78 7.23
N GLN A 248 -50.62 -16.87 8.20
CA GLN A 248 -51.79 -16.21 8.82
C GLN A 248 -52.63 -15.43 7.79
N ILE A 249 -51.97 -14.63 6.95
CA ILE A 249 -52.65 -13.87 5.88
C ILE A 249 -53.37 -14.79 4.90
N MET A 250 -52.78 -15.94 4.56
CA MET A 250 -53.45 -16.92 3.68
C MET A 250 -54.73 -17.48 4.33
N LEU A 251 -54.70 -17.82 5.61
CA LEU A 251 -55.87 -18.30 6.35
C LEU A 251 -56.97 -17.23 6.41
N GLU A 252 -56.62 -15.98 6.71
CA GLU A 252 -57.58 -14.87 6.73
C GLU A 252 -58.18 -14.62 5.34
N LYS A 253 -57.37 -14.70 4.28
CA LYS A 253 -57.84 -14.57 2.89
C LYS A 253 -58.84 -15.67 2.53
N GLU A 254 -58.58 -16.91 2.95
CA GLU A 254 -59.51 -18.02 2.75
C GLU A 254 -60.82 -17.83 3.53
N LYS A 255 -60.74 -17.33 4.77
CA LYS A 255 -61.90 -16.97 5.59
C LYS A 255 -62.74 -15.91 4.85
N LEU A 256 -62.11 -14.81 4.46
CA LEU A 256 -62.78 -13.70 3.78
C LEU A 256 -63.44 -14.15 2.46
N ASN A 257 -62.72 -14.91 1.63
CA ASN A 257 -63.27 -15.44 0.38
C ASN A 257 -64.49 -16.32 0.61
N PHE A 258 -64.47 -17.16 1.65
CA PHE A 258 -65.61 -17.97 2.04
C PHE A 258 -66.80 -17.09 2.45
N ILE A 259 -66.58 -16.13 3.36
CA ILE A 259 -67.61 -15.23 3.88
C ILE A 259 -68.27 -14.44 2.75
N VAL A 260 -67.48 -13.79 1.90
CA VAL A 260 -67.99 -13.00 0.77
C VAL A 260 -68.86 -13.84 -0.15
N LYS A 261 -68.42 -15.07 -0.49
CA LYS A 261 -69.19 -15.97 -1.35
C LYS A 261 -70.49 -16.42 -0.68
N ALA A 262 -70.41 -16.84 0.58
CA ALA A 262 -71.56 -17.35 1.33
C ALA A 262 -72.63 -16.26 1.53
N PHE A 263 -72.23 -15.02 1.84
CA PHE A 263 -73.14 -13.88 1.95
C PHE A 263 -73.77 -13.48 0.61
N ASN A 264 -73.02 -13.52 -0.48
CA ASN A 264 -73.59 -13.25 -1.81
C ASN A 264 -74.65 -14.30 -2.19
N ASP A 265 -74.35 -15.58 -1.94
CA ASP A 265 -75.29 -16.69 -2.17
C ASP A 265 -76.56 -16.49 -1.30
N PHE A 266 -76.37 -16.24 0.00
CA PHE A 266 -77.45 -15.99 0.96
C PHE A 266 -78.33 -14.79 0.59
N LYS A 267 -77.73 -13.65 0.25
CA LYS A 267 -78.44 -12.44 -0.18
C LYS A 267 -79.28 -12.72 -1.43
N SER A 268 -78.74 -13.48 -2.39
CA SER A 268 -79.49 -13.85 -3.59
C SER A 268 -80.73 -14.69 -3.25
N SER A 269 -80.60 -15.68 -2.36
CA SER A 269 -81.72 -16.49 -1.87
C SER A 269 -82.74 -15.64 -1.11
N LEU A 270 -82.29 -14.71 -0.27
CA LEU A 270 -83.15 -13.80 0.50
C LEU A 270 -84.01 -12.92 -0.42
N ILE A 271 -83.40 -12.32 -1.45
CA ILE A 271 -84.11 -11.52 -2.45
C ILE A 271 -85.17 -12.36 -3.18
N LYS A 272 -84.84 -13.59 -3.57
CA LYS A 272 -85.80 -14.50 -4.23
C LYS A 272 -86.98 -14.83 -3.33
N TRP A 273 -86.71 -15.12 -2.07
CA TRP A 273 -87.75 -15.39 -1.07
C TRP A 273 -88.67 -14.19 -0.85
N VAL A 274 -88.11 -12.99 -0.61
CA VAL A 274 -88.88 -11.75 -0.47
C VAL A 274 -89.77 -11.50 -1.70
N ASN A 275 -89.23 -11.69 -2.91
CA ASN A 275 -90.00 -11.53 -4.14
C ASN A 275 -91.12 -12.58 -4.29
N SER A 276 -90.90 -13.82 -3.84
CA SER A 276 -91.93 -14.87 -3.90
C SER A 276 -93.12 -14.57 -2.98
N ILE A 277 -92.87 -13.95 -1.82
CA ILE A 277 -93.94 -13.49 -0.91
C ILE A 277 -94.75 -12.36 -1.58
N ARG A 278 -94.06 -11.39 -2.19
CA ARG A 278 -94.73 -10.28 -2.89
C ARG A 278 -95.59 -10.71 -4.09
N ASN A 279 -95.26 -11.86 -4.69
CA ASN A 279 -95.97 -12.41 -5.84
C ASN A 279 -97.04 -13.48 -5.48
N ASP A 280 -97.25 -13.75 -4.19
CA ASP A 280 -98.26 -14.69 -3.65
C ASP A 280 -98.21 -16.12 -4.23
N SER A 281 -96.99 -16.61 -4.52
CA SER A 281 -96.78 -17.98 -5.01
C SER A 281 -96.41 -18.92 -3.86
N MET A 282 -97.38 -19.65 -3.33
CA MET A 282 -97.20 -20.53 -2.16
C MET A 282 -96.05 -21.54 -2.32
N LEU A 283 -95.90 -22.14 -3.51
CA LEU A 283 -94.85 -23.13 -3.77
C LEU A 283 -93.46 -22.46 -3.81
N ASP A 284 -93.35 -21.28 -4.45
CA ASP A 284 -92.09 -20.53 -4.52
C ASP A 284 -91.69 -19.98 -3.14
N ILE A 285 -92.66 -19.60 -2.30
CA ILE A 285 -92.39 -19.15 -0.93
C ILE A 285 -91.72 -20.27 -0.13
N LEU A 286 -92.24 -21.50 -0.19
CA LEU A 286 -91.66 -22.64 0.54
C LEU A 286 -90.27 -23.01 0.03
N ILE A 287 -90.09 -23.09 -1.30
CA ILE A 287 -88.81 -23.44 -1.92
C ILE A 287 -87.74 -22.39 -1.61
N ASN A 288 -88.07 -21.10 -1.80
CA ASN A 288 -87.11 -20.04 -1.56
C ASN A 288 -86.83 -19.83 -0.06
N ARG A 289 -87.81 -20.09 0.82
CA ARG A 289 -87.57 -20.08 2.27
C ARG A 289 -86.55 -21.15 2.66
N GLN A 290 -86.73 -22.37 2.18
CA GLN A 290 -85.78 -23.46 2.44
C GLN A 290 -84.38 -23.12 1.91
N ASP A 291 -84.27 -22.52 0.72
CA ASP A 291 -82.98 -22.09 0.17
C ASP A 291 -82.31 -21.02 1.05
N VAL A 292 -83.08 -20.06 1.58
CA VAL A 292 -82.58 -19.08 2.57
C VAL A 292 -82.06 -19.76 3.83
N GLU A 293 -82.80 -20.73 4.38
CA GLU A 293 -82.38 -21.48 5.57
C GLU A 293 -81.10 -22.29 5.32
N GLU A 294 -80.99 -22.93 4.16
CA GLU A 294 -79.78 -23.67 3.76
C GLU A 294 -78.56 -22.76 3.60
N LYS A 295 -78.73 -21.59 2.96
CA LYS A 295 -77.62 -20.62 2.82
C LYS A 295 -77.27 -19.94 4.14
N ALA A 296 -78.25 -19.69 5.02
CA ALA A 296 -78.02 -19.19 6.37
C ALA A 296 -77.22 -20.21 7.20
N ASN A 297 -77.63 -21.49 7.21
CA ASN A 297 -76.91 -22.58 7.88
C ASN A 297 -75.46 -22.69 7.41
N ARG A 298 -75.22 -22.51 6.11
CA ARG A 298 -73.86 -22.53 5.56
C ARG A 298 -72.95 -21.46 6.15
N ILE A 299 -73.49 -20.30 6.53
CA ILE A 299 -72.74 -19.24 7.21
C ILE A 299 -72.65 -19.58 8.71
N THR A 300 -73.78 -19.84 9.37
CA THR A 300 -73.84 -19.97 10.83
C THR A 300 -73.17 -21.22 11.39
N GLU A 301 -73.04 -22.27 10.59
CA GLU A 301 -72.37 -23.51 10.98
C GLU A 301 -70.89 -23.56 10.57
N SER A 302 -70.42 -22.58 9.78
CA SER A 302 -69.04 -22.56 9.29
C SER A 302 -68.04 -22.32 10.42
N ASP A 303 -66.90 -23.02 10.38
CA ASP A 303 -65.73 -22.72 11.20
C ASP A 303 -65.03 -21.41 10.75
N LYS A 304 -65.33 -20.95 9.53
CA LYS A 304 -64.85 -19.69 8.96
C LYS A 304 -65.73 -18.49 9.32
N SER A 305 -66.81 -18.68 10.07
CA SER A 305 -67.71 -17.60 10.50
C SER A 305 -67.55 -17.28 11.99
N ASP A 306 -67.57 -16.00 12.30
CA ASP A 306 -67.60 -15.50 13.68
C ASP A 306 -68.99 -14.98 14.07
N GLU A 307 -69.11 -14.53 15.32
CA GLU A 307 -70.40 -14.08 15.86
C GLU A 307 -70.94 -12.85 15.14
N SER A 308 -70.07 -12.02 14.57
CA SER A 308 -70.50 -10.84 13.81
C SER A 308 -71.10 -11.22 12.47
N ASP A 309 -70.58 -12.27 11.81
CA ASP A 309 -71.15 -12.84 10.60
C ASP A 309 -72.54 -13.42 10.88
N ILE A 310 -72.71 -14.13 11.99
CA ILE A 310 -74.00 -14.71 12.40
C ILE A 310 -75.03 -13.60 12.64
N LEU A 311 -74.64 -12.56 13.38
CA LEU A 311 -75.50 -11.41 13.66
C LEU A 311 -75.91 -10.67 12.38
N LEU A 312 -75.04 -10.60 11.38
CA LEU A 312 -75.36 -9.99 10.10
C LEU A 312 -76.44 -10.78 9.36
N VAL A 313 -76.38 -12.12 9.36
CA VAL A 313 -77.43 -12.98 8.80
C VAL A 313 -78.77 -12.73 9.49
N ASP A 314 -78.77 -12.67 10.83
CA ASP A 314 -79.97 -12.37 11.62
C ASP A 314 -80.58 -11.03 11.22
N ASN A 315 -79.76 -9.97 11.23
CA ASN A 315 -80.19 -8.61 10.93
C ASN A 315 -80.74 -8.48 9.50
N MET A 316 -80.15 -9.20 8.53
CA MET A 316 -80.65 -9.20 7.15
C MET A 316 -82.04 -9.84 7.04
N ILE A 317 -82.29 -10.96 7.75
CA ILE A 317 -83.60 -11.60 7.75
C ILE A 317 -84.61 -10.74 8.50
N ASP A 318 -84.23 -10.20 9.66
CA ASP A 318 -85.07 -9.34 10.48
C ASP A 318 -85.52 -8.08 9.75
N ALA A 319 -84.61 -7.44 9.00
CA ALA A 319 -84.93 -6.26 8.23
C ALA A 319 -85.99 -6.54 7.16
N GLU A 320 -85.85 -7.62 6.40
CA GLU A 320 -86.78 -7.99 5.33
C GLU A 320 -88.14 -8.46 5.89
N VAL A 321 -88.15 -9.24 6.97
CA VAL A 321 -89.39 -9.66 7.65
C VAL A 321 -90.16 -8.44 8.15
N THR A 322 -89.49 -7.53 8.84
CA THR A 322 -90.10 -6.29 9.37
C THR A 322 -90.68 -5.43 8.23
N GLU A 323 -89.97 -5.33 7.10
CA GLU A 323 -90.45 -4.58 5.93
C GLU A 323 -91.70 -5.22 5.29
N LEU A 324 -91.70 -6.54 5.12
CA LEU A 324 -92.83 -7.27 4.55
C LEU A 324 -94.08 -7.20 5.45
N GLU A 325 -93.92 -7.36 6.76
CA GLU A 325 -95.02 -7.23 7.74
C GLU A 325 -95.60 -5.81 7.75
N LYS A 326 -94.75 -4.78 7.67
CA LYS A 326 -95.18 -3.38 7.54
C LYS A 326 -96.02 -3.14 6.29
N ASN A 327 -95.78 -3.89 5.23
CA ASN A 327 -96.56 -3.85 4.00
C ASN A 327 -97.86 -4.70 4.07
N GLY A 328 -98.20 -5.26 5.23
CA GLY A 328 -99.43 -6.02 5.47
C GLY A 328 -99.40 -7.46 4.95
N LEU A 329 -98.21 -7.99 4.66
CA LEU A 329 -98.03 -9.38 4.20
C LEU A 329 -97.83 -10.30 5.40
N GLU A 330 -98.51 -11.46 5.40
CA GLU A 330 -98.28 -12.50 6.40
C GLU A 330 -97.00 -13.26 6.06
N VAL A 331 -96.01 -13.24 6.96
CA VAL A 331 -94.68 -13.81 6.71
C VAL A 331 -94.37 -14.90 7.72
N THR A 332 -94.01 -16.09 7.22
CA THR A 332 -93.37 -17.10 8.07
C THR A 332 -91.86 -16.95 7.98
N ARG A 333 -91.23 -16.54 9.09
CA ARG A 333 -89.79 -16.32 9.20
C ARG A 333 -88.98 -17.58 8.85
N PRO A 334 -87.89 -17.47 8.07
CA PRO A 334 -86.92 -18.54 7.88
C PRO A 334 -86.26 -18.94 9.20
N THR A 335 -86.14 -20.25 9.46
CA THR A 335 -85.52 -20.82 10.64
C THR A 335 -84.24 -21.57 10.29
N TYR A 336 -83.13 -21.24 10.95
CA TYR A 336 -81.83 -21.85 10.72
C TYR A 336 -81.15 -22.17 12.04
N ARG A 337 -80.19 -23.10 11.96
CA ARG A 337 -79.41 -23.59 13.08
C ARG A 337 -78.35 -22.57 13.45
N ARG A 338 -78.19 -22.34 14.75
CA ARG A 338 -77.04 -21.66 15.30
C ARG A 338 -76.10 -22.68 15.90
N ARG A 339 -74.82 -22.56 15.57
CA ARG A 339 -73.78 -23.33 16.24
C ARG A 339 -73.63 -22.81 17.66
N ASN A 340 -73.98 -23.62 18.66
CA ASN A 340 -73.61 -23.32 20.05
C ASN A 340 -72.10 -23.47 20.17
N LYS A 341 -71.34 -22.37 20.12
CA LYS A 341 -69.93 -22.38 20.51
C LYS A 341 -69.87 -22.59 22.02
N LEU A 342 -69.85 -23.84 22.47
CA LEU A 342 -69.45 -24.18 23.83
C LEU A 342 -68.00 -23.71 24.00
N ASN A 343 -67.79 -22.85 25.00
CA ASN A 343 -66.50 -22.23 25.34
C ASN A 343 -65.37 -23.27 25.43
N GLY A 344 -64.52 -23.31 24.41
CA GLY A 344 -63.26 -24.04 24.40
C GLY A 344 -62.10 -23.06 24.40
N SER A 345 -61.76 -22.55 25.59
CA SER A 345 -60.54 -21.78 25.85
C SER A 345 -59.65 -22.61 26.78
N THR A 346 -58.58 -23.17 26.22
CA THR A 346 -57.33 -23.55 26.91
C THR A 346 -56.17 -23.12 26.04
#